data_AF-A0A9E0W793-F1
#
_entry.id   AF-A0A9E0W793-F1
#
_cell.length_a   1.000
_cell.length_b   1.000
_cell.length_c   1.000
_cell.angle_alpha   90.00
_cell.angle_beta   90.00
_cell.angle_gamma   90.00
#
_symmetry.space_group_name_H-M   'P 1'
#
loop_
_entity.id
_entity.type
_entity.pdbx_description
1 polymer ?
#
loop_
_entity_poly.entity_id
_entity_poly.type
_entity_poly.pdbx_seq_one_letter_code
_entity_poly.pdbx_strand_id
1 'polypeptide(L)'
;MSSGSAAGLTSRQDSQRGFDHGVFIPLKLMFPDAEIPVVQLSLRSDLDPEAHLAAGQALASLRDEGVLIIGSGMSFHNMRGYGDTNFTPLSETFDDWLTQAVAAAPGQDVGCRDYSEQVLKTQLSAYRFG
;
A
#
# COMPACT_ATOMS: atom_id res chain seq x y z
N MET A 1 -3.34 -15.43 -19.61
CA MET A 1 -3.64 -14.41 -20.62
C MET A 1 -3.33 -13.06 -20.00
N SER A 2 -2.43 -12.25 -20.57
CA SER A 2 -2.25 -10.87 -20.11
C SER A 2 -3.33 -10.01 -20.77
N SER A 3 -4.30 -9.58 -19.99
CA SER A 3 -5.28 -8.59 -20.46
C SER A 3 -4.65 -7.21 -20.31
N GLY A 4 -4.46 -6.49 -21.41
CA GLY A 4 -4.18 -5.05 -21.35
C GLY A 4 -5.42 -4.35 -20.80
N SER A 5 -5.28 -3.62 -19.70
CA SER A 5 -6.38 -2.82 -19.15
C SER A 5 -6.56 -1.52 -19.94
N ALA A 6 -7.75 -0.92 -19.83
CA ALA A 6 -8.08 0.38 -20.44
C ALA A 6 -7.13 1.53 -20.03
N ALA A 7 -6.30 1.34 -19.01
CA ALA A 7 -5.32 2.30 -18.50
C ALA A 7 -3.86 1.96 -18.86
N GLY A 8 -3.61 0.99 -19.76
CA GLY A 8 -2.25 0.60 -20.17
C GLY A 8 -1.46 -0.19 -19.12
N LEU A 9 -2.10 -0.55 -18.00
CA LEU A 9 -1.50 -1.40 -16.97
C LEU A 9 -1.66 -2.86 -17.39
N THR A 10 -0.55 -3.58 -17.51
CA THR A 10 -0.56 -5.03 -17.76
C THR A 10 -0.95 -5.75 -16.48
N SER A 11 -1.99 -6.59 -16.55
CA SER A 11 -2.45 -7.39 -15.42
C SER A 11 -2.70 -8.84 -15.84
N ARG A 12 -2.68 -9.73 -14.84
CA ARG A 12 -3.01 -11.15 -14.98
C ARG A 12 -3.83 -11.58 -13.76
N GLN A 13 -4.92 -12.29 -14.00
CA GLN A 13 -5.65 -12.96 -12.92
C GLN A 13 -4.89 -14.18 -12.44
N ASP A 14 -4.84 -14.37 -11.12
CA ASP A 14 -4.31 -15.56 -10.49
C ASP A 14 -5.36 -16.16 -9.55
N SER A 15 -5.99 -17.25 -9.98
CA SER A 15 -7.02 -17.95 -9.19
C SER A 15 -6.43 -18.94 -8.18
N GLN A 16 -5.10 -19.12 -8.16
CA GLN A 16 -4.42 -20.02 -7.23
C GLN A 16 -3.83 -19.29 -6.03
N ARG A 17 -3.61 -17.97 -6.15
CA ARG A 17 -3.14 -17.13 -5.04
C ARG A 17 -4.25 -16.93 -4.01
N GLY A 18 -4.02 -17.41 -2.79
CA GLY A 18 -4.88 -17.12 -1.64
C GLY A 18 -4.74 -15.70 -1.13
N PHE A 19 -5.65 -15.29 -0.25
CA PHE A 19 -5.56 -13.99 0.44
C PHE A 19 -4.40 -13.97 1.43
N ASP A 20 -3.62 -12.89 1.41
CA ASP A 20 -2.54 -12.67 2.38
C ASP A 20 -3.01 -11.87 3.61
N HIS A 21 -2.08 -11.70 4.56
CA HIS A 21 -2.32 -10.98 5.82
C HIS A 21 -2.85 -9.56 5.62
N GLY A 22 -2.46 -8.87 4.54
CA GLY A 22 -2.93 -7.52 4.24
C GLY A 22 -4.42 -7.50 3.88
N VAL A 23 -4.97 -8.62 3.41
CA VAL A 23 -6.39 -8.72 3.05
C VAL A 23 -7.22 -9.27 4.20
N PHE A 24 -6.86 -10.44 4.74
CA PHE A 24 -7.78 -11.15 5.63
C PHE A 24 -7.90 -10.50 7.01
N ILE A 25 -6.83 -9.88 7.55
CA ILE A 25 -6.87 -9.25 8.88
C ILE A 25 -7.85 -8.08 8.92
N PRO A 26 -7.72 -7.02 8.07
CA PRO A 26 -8.63 -5.89 8.13
C PRO A 26 -10.07 -6.30 7.79
N LEU A 27 -10.27 -7.17 6.79
CA LEU A 27 -11.61 -7.59 6.39
C LEU A 27 -12.30 -8.46 7.44
N LYS A 28 -11.57 -9.30 8.18
CA LYS A 28 -12.15 -10.06 9.28
C LYS A 28 -12.63 -9.17 10.44
N LEU A 29 -11.98 -8.02 10.64
CA LEU A 29 -12.39 -7.04 11.65
C LEU A 29 -13.58 -6.19 11.20
N MET A 30 -13.62 -5.79 9.92
CA MET A 30 -14.68 -4.94 9.37
C MET A 30 -15.95 -5.73 8.99
N PHE A 31 -15.78 -6.92 8.41
CA PHE A 31 -16.82 -7.76 7.82
C PHE A 31 -16.65 -9.23 8.23
N PRO A 32 -16.87 -9.58 9.51
CA PRO A 32 -16.57 -10.90 10.06
C PRO A 32 -17.32 -12.06 9.38
N ASP A 33 -18.50 -11.80 8.81
CA ASP A 33 -19.34 -12.80 8.15
C ASP A 33 -18.93 -13.08 6.68
N ALA A 34 -17.94 -12.35 6.15
CA ALA A 34 -17.35 -12.55 4.82
C ALA A 34 -18.34 -12.49 3.64
N GLU A 35 -19.38 -11.67 3.74
CA GLU A 35 -20.45 -11.56 2.73
C GLU A 35 -20.08 -10.65 1.54
N ILE A 36 -19.00 -9.89 1.64
CA ILE A 36 -18.57 -8.92 0.62
C ILE A 36 -17.57 -9.59 -0.35
N PRO A 37 -17.82 -9.57 -1.68
CA PRO A 37 -16.85 -10.04 -2.66
C PRO A 37 -15.55 -9.22 -2.62
N VAL A 38 -14.40 -9.90 -2.65
CA VAL A 38 -13.08 -9.28 -2.54
C VAL A 38 -12.25 -9.59 -3.79
N VAL A 39 -11.68 -8.54 -4.38
CA VAL A 39 -10.62 -8.66 -5.38
C VAL A 39 -9.33 -8.16 -4.75
N GLN A 40 -8.32 -9.04 -4.69
CA GLN A 40 -7.00 -8.65 -4.22
C GLN A 40 -6.13 -8.16 -5.39
N LEU A 41 -5.54 -6.97 -5.23
CA LEU A 41 -4.53 -6.42 -6.13
C LEU A 41 -3.13 -6.56 -5.53
N SER A 42 -2.18 -7.08 -6.30
CA SER A 42 -0.76 -7.13 -5.90
C SER A 42 -0.04 -5.81 -6.18
N LEU A 43 0.96 -5.49 -5.37
CA LEU A 43 1.92 -4.43 -5.68
C LEU A 43 2.90 -4.86 -6.79
N ARG A 44 3.44 -3.91 -7.54
CA ARG A 44 4.56 -4.20 -8.44
C ARG A 44 5.82 -4.47 -7.62
N SER A 45 6.62 -5.44 -8.06
CA SER A 45 7.83 -5.84 -7.35
C SER A 45 8.94 -4.79 -7.32
N ASP A 46 8.92 -3.84 -8.25
CA ASP A 46 9.87 -2.73 -8.32
C ASP A 46 9.47 -1.55 -7.43
N LEU A 47 8.26 -1.58 -6.85
CA LEU A 47 7.71 -0.52 -5.99
C LEU A 47 7.75 0.87 -6.65
N ASP A 48 7.68 0.94 -7.98
CA ASP A 48 7.71 2.21 -8.73
C ASP A 48 6.52 3.10 -8.33
N PRO A 49 6.75 4.25 -7.66
CA PRO A 49 5.67 5.08 -7.13
C PRO A 49 4.76 5.63 -8.25
N GLU A 50 5.32 5.99 -9.40
CA GLU A 50 4.54 6.53 -10.53
C GLU A 50 3.59 5.46 -11.09
N ALA A 51 4.06 4.21 -11.19
CA ALA A 51 3.22 3.11 -11.61
C ALA A 51 2.07 2.82 -10.62
N HIS A 52 2.29 2.97 -9.31
CA HIS A 52 1.24 2.80 -8.30
C HIS A 52 0.25 3.97 -8.30
N LEU A 53 0.70 5.20 -8.55
CA LEU A 53 -0.18 6.36 -8.75
C LEU A 53 -1.06 6.18 -9.99
N ALA A 54 -0.48 5.73 -11.11
CA ALA A 54 -1.23 5.41 -12.32
C ALA A 54 -2.27 4.30 -12.09
N ALA A 55 -1.94 3.29 -11.27
CA ALA A 55 -2.91 2.27 -10.85
C ALA A 55 -4.05 2.87 -10.02
N GLY A 56 -3.76 3.75 -9.07
CA GLY A 56 -4.79 4.46 -8.30
C GLY A 56 -5.73 5.28 -9.18
N GLN A 57 -5.19 6.00 -10.17
CA GLN A 57 -5.98 6.76 -11.15
C GLN A 57 -6.89 5.84 -12.00
N ALA A 58 -6.36 4.70 -12.45
CA ALA A 58 -7.12 3.71 -13.22
C ALA A 58 -8.29 3.09 -12.42
N LEU A 59 -8.17 3.01 -11.10
CA LEU A 59 -9.19 2.45 -10.20
C LEU A 59 -10.17 3.50 -9.69
N ALA A 60 -9.92 4.80 -9.91
CA ALA A 60 -10.65 5.88 -9.26
C ALA A 60 -12.17 5.85 -9.54
N SER A 61 -12.57 5.53 -10.77
CA SER A 61 -13.99 5.48 -11.17
C SER A 61 -14.79 4.39 -10.45
N LEU A 62 -14.13 3.34 -9.94
CA LEU A 62 -14.82 2.27 -9.21
C LEU A 62 -15.49 2.79 -7.92
N ARG A 63 -15.01 3.91 -7.38
CA ARG A 63 -15.64 4.57 -6.22
C ARG A 63 -17.07 5.02 -6.54
N ASP A 64 -17.31 5.46 -7.77
CA ASP A 64 -18.64 5.88 -8.24
C ASP A 64 -19.57 4.69 -8.49
N GLU A 65 -19.00 3.49 -8.67
CA GLU A 65 -19.71 2.22 -8.84
C GLU A 65 -20.01 1.52 -7.50
N GLY A 66 -19.72 2.17 -6.36
CA GLY A 66 -19.95 1.61 -5.03
C GLY A 66 -18.89 0.60 -4.57
N VAL A 67 -17.71 0.57 -5.23
CA VAL A 67 -16.59 -0.29 -4.82
C VAL A 67 -15.82 0.38 -3.69
N LEU A 68 -15.65 -0.34 -2.57
CA LEU A 68 -14.75 0.05 -1.50
C LEU A 68 -13.30 -0.31 -1.87
N ILE A 69 -12.45 0.72 -2.00
CA ILE A 69 -11.01 0.54 -2.23
C ILE A 69 -10.29 0.64 -0.88
N ILE A 70 -9.54 -0.40 -0.52
CA ILE A 70 -8.76 -0.47 0.72
C ILE A 70 -7.28 -0.54 0.38
N GLY A 71 -6.50 0.44 0.84
CA GLY A 71 -5.05 0.34 0.92
C GLY A 71 -4.66 -0.18 2.30
N SER A 72 -4.18 -1.42 2.38
CA SER A 72 -3.74 -2.03 3.64
C SER A 72 -2.23 -2.28 3.66
N GLY A 73 -1.63 -2.09 4.83
CA GLY A 73 -0.19 -2.23 5.01
C GLY A 73 0.25 -1.63 6.35
N MET A 74 1.53 -1.83 6.69
CA MET A 74 2.16 -1.16 7.83
C MET A 74 2.80 0.14 7.36
N SER A 75 2.65 1.22 8.12
CA SER A 75 3.31 2.51 7.86
C SER A 75 4.82 2.37 7.95
N PHE A 76 5.32 1.73 9.01
CA PHE A 76 6.74 1.51 9.22
C PHE A 76 7.09 0.01 9.26
N HIS A 77 8.00 -0.44 8.40
CA HIS A 77 8.33 -1.87 8.24
C HIS A 77 9.84 -2.13 8.29
N ASN A 78 10.45 -1.96 9.47
CA ASN A 78 11.85 -2.30 9.70
C ASN A 78 11.98 -3.61 10.50
N MET A 79 11.94 -4.74 9.81
CA MET A 79 12.07 -6.06 10.47
C MET A 79 13.40 -6.26 11.20
N ARG A 80 14.47 -5.56 10.79
CA ARG A 80 15.77 -5.66 11.48
C ARG A 80 15.78 -4.96 12.83
N GLY A 81 14.94 -3.96 13.00
CA GLY A 81 14.76 -3.23 14.25
C GLY A 81 13.59 -3.74 15.09
N TYR A 82 12.99 -4.88 14.74
CA TYR A 82 11.80 -5.36 15.44
C TYR A 82 12.10 -5.68 16.91
N GLY A 83 11.36 -5.05 17.82
CA GLY A 83 11.56 -5.18 19.27
C GLY A 83 12.68 -4.30 19.85
N ASP A 84 13.40 -3.54 19.02
CA ASP A 84 14.39 -2.56 19.46
C ASP A 84 13.74 -1.18 19.61
N THR A 85 13.66 -0.70 20.85
CA THR A 85 13.03 0.58 21.21
C THR A 85 13.77 1.79 20.66
N ASN A 86 15.01 1.64 20.17
CA ASN A 86 15.72 2.72 19.50
C ASN A 86 15.05 3.14 18.18
N PHE A 87 14.24 2.26 17.57
CA PHE A 87 13.49 2.58 16.35
C PHE A 87 12.11 3.17 16.63
N THR A 88 11.64 3.18 17.88
CA THR A 88 10.32 3.74 18.24
C THR A 88 10.20 5.22 17.83
N PRO A 89 11.14 6.12 18.16
CA PRO A 89 11.00 7.53 17.79
C PRO A 89 10.98 7.76 16.27
N LEU A 90 11.73 6.95 15.51
CA LEU A 90 11.74 7.02 14.05
C LEU A 90 10.39 6.54 13.47
N SER A 91 9.85 5.46 14.01
CA SER A 91 8.53 4.95 13.63
C SER A 91 7.43 5.97 13.92
N GLU A 92 7.43 6.59 15.11
CA GLU A 92 6.46 7.62 15.49
C GLU A 92 6.55 8.85 14.58
N THR A 93 7.77 9.35 14.35
CA THR A 93 7.98 10.50 13.46
C THR A 93 7.45 10.23 12.04
N PHE A 94 7.68 9.02 11.53
CA PHE A 94 7.19 8.63 10.22
C PHE A 94 5.66 8.50 10.18
N ASP A 95 5.07 7.88 11.21
CA ASP A 95 3.64 7.69 11.32
C ASP A 95 2.88 9.02 11.43
N ASP A 96 3.41 9.96 12.22
CA ASP A 96 2.88 11.31 12.35
C ASP A 96 2.90 12.06 11.01
N TRP A 97 4.02 11.99 10.29
CA TRP A 97 4.14 12.59 8.96
C TRP A 97 3.17 11.95 7.97
N LEU A 98 3.10 10.62 7.92
CA LEU A 98 2.22 9.91 7.01
C LEU A 98 0.76 10.26 7.27
N THR A 99 0.36 10.28 8.55
CA THR A 99 -0.99 10.67 8.97
C THR A 99 -1.36 12.07 8.51
N GLN A 100 -0.44 13.03 8.67
CA GLN A 100 -0.66 14.40 8.21
C GLN A 100 -0.80 14.50 6.68
N ALA A 101 0.03 13.77 5.92
CA ALA A 101 -0.06 13.75 4.47
C ALA A 101 -1.39 13.17 3.99
N VAL A 102 -1.81 12.01 4.51
CA VAL A 102 -3.05 11.35 4.06
C VAL A 102 -4.33 12.05 4.52
N ALA A 103 -4.27 12.80 5.62
CA ALA A 103 -5.40 13.57 6.14
C ALA A 103 -5.51 14.98 5.52
N ALA A 104 -4.47 15.45 4.82
CA ALA A 104 -4.49 16.73 4.14
C ALA A 104 -5.52 16.75 3.00
N ALA A 105 -6.06 17.93 2.70
CA ALA A 105 -6.91 18.06 1.53
C ALA A 105 -6.09 17.83 0.24
N PRO A 106 -6.70 17.29 -0.84
CA PRO A 106 -6.01 17.11 -2.11
C PRO A 106 -5.31 18.39 -2.57
N GLY A 107 -4.02 18.29 -2.90
CA GLY A 107 -3.20 19.44 -3.33
C GLY A 107 -2.66 20.32 -2.20
N GLN A 108 -2.93 19.99 -0.94
CA GLN A 108 -2.36 20.64 0.24
C GLN A 108 -1.32 19.76 0.96
N ASP A 109 -0.72 18.80 0.24
CA ASP A 109 0.32 17.94 0.80
C ASP A 109 1.47 18.78 1.34
N VAL A 110 1.61 18.79 2.67
CA VAL A 110 2.70 19.45 3.40
C VAL A 110 3.93 18.55 3.51
N GLY A 111 3.89 17.36 2.91
CA GLY A 111 4.93 16.35 3.01
C GLY A 111 6.23 16.75 2.32
N CYS A 112 7.30 16.92 3.09
CA CYS A 112 8.65 16.99 2.53
C CYS A 112 8.96 15.70 1.76
N ARG A 113 9.37 15.81 0.49
CA ARG A 113 9.80 14.67 -0.36
C ARG A 113 10.91 13.82 0.28
N ASP A 114 11.64 14.35 1.25
CA ASP A 114 12.76 13.66 1.92
C ASP A 114 12.36 12.36 2.63
N TYR A 115 11.16 12.27 3.21
CA TYR A 115 10.72 11.03 3.89
C TYR A 115 10.47 9.88 2.92
N SER A 116 9.99 10.17 1.69
CA SER A 116 9.79 9.14 0.67
C SER A 116 11.10 8.44 0.31
N GLU A 117 12.22 9.19 0.22
CA GLU A 117 13.54 8.60 0.01
C GLU A 117 14.02 7.79 1.21
N GLN A 118 13.71 8.22 2.44
CA GLN A 118 14.19 7.56 3.66
C GLN A 118 13.42 6.25 3.93
N VAL A 119 12.13 6.21 3.61
CA VAL A 119 11.31 4.99 3.58
C VAL A 119 11.82 4.04 2.53
N LEU A 120 12.03 4.51 1.30
CA LEU A 120 12.59 3.69 0.22
C LEU A 120 13.97 3.16 0.61
N LYS A 121 14.84 3.97 1.22
CA LYS A 121 16.16 3.52 1.73
C LYS A 121 16.00 2.45 2.82
N THR A 122 15.05 2.60 3.74
CA THR A 122 14.82 1.64 4.83
C THR A 122 14.26 0.33 4.29
N GLN A 123 13.27 0.40 3.41
CA GLN A 123 12.65 -0.75 2.74
C GLN A 123 13.66 -1.45 1.80
N LEU A 124 14.37 -0.73 0.94
CA LEU A 124 15.44 -1.29 0.09
C LEU A 124 16.62 -1.85 0.88
N SER A 125 16.97 -1.25 2.02
CA SER A 125 17.98 -1.84 2.91
C SER A 125 17.50 -3.19 3.45
N ALA A 126 16.21 -3.34 3.80
CA ALA A 126 15.61 -4.60 4.23
C ALA A 126 15.62 -5.69 3.15
N TYR A 127 15.68 -5.31 1.87
CA TYR A 127 15.68 -6.22 0.73
C TYR A 127 17.04 -6.38 0.01
N ARG A 128 18.18 -5.95 0.59
CA ARG A 128 19.49 -6.22 -0.02
C ARG A 128 19.73 -7.74 -0.15
N PHE A 129 19.66 -8.25 -1.37
CA PHE A 129 20.11 -9.59 -1.72
C PHE A 129 21.64 -9.63 -1.68
N GLY A 130 22.19 -10.57 -0.90
CA GLY A 130 23.57 -11.04 -1.06
C GLY A 130 23.65 -12.05 -2.18
#